data_AF-A0A1H4BWM4-F1
#
_entry.id   AF-A0A1H4BWM4-F1
#
_cell.length_a   1.000
_cell.length_b   1.000
_cell.length_c   1.000
_cell.angle_alpha   90.00
_cell.angle_beta   90.00
_cell.angle_gamma   90.00
#
_symmetry.space_group_name_H-M   'P 1'
#
loop_
_entity.id
_entity.type
_entity.pdbx_description
1 polymer ?
#
loop_
_entity_poly.entity_id
_entity_poly.type
_entity_poly.pdbx_seq_one_letter_code
_entity_poly.pdbx_strand_id
1 'polypeptide(L)'
;METGFWVSFSIVLALLIDFVIRVLAIIFVPRNRKPTSATAWLLAIFLIPYIGILFFLLIGSYKLPKSRRQKQDEINRFIIDSTEGIERVRRDHPWPPWLEGVVELNRNLGAMPLVGGNRATLNGDYQGSLDAMAEEIGTAKRYVHVEFYILTLDKTTAPFFDALEAAVQRGVTVRVLLDHIASLRTPDYKRTLKRLTAMGARWQLMLPVQPLKRKYQRPDLRNHRKLLVVDGRVAFMGSQNVIDRSYNKKSNIRRGLKWKELIVRLEGPIVAGLNAIFITDWYSETDELLRRETEPITDEIDANELDAQVVPSGPGFAGENNLRLFLALLYYAQERIVITSPYFVPDESMLMAITSAVQRGIRVDLFVSEIGDQALVYHAQRSYYEALLRAGVRIWMYKAPYILHAKHFTIDDDVAVIGSSNMDMRSFQLNMEVSLMVRGRSFVDEMRKVEDGYRQDSRELTLDEWMKQPLRSTVLDNLARLTSALQ
;
A
#
# COMPACT_ATOMS: atom_id res chain seq x y z
N MET A 1 -10.46 61.98 -2.78
CA MET A 1 -10.27 61.66 -1.35
C MET A 1 -10.91 60.32 -0.98
N GLU A 2 -12.14 60.04 -1.41
CA GLU A 2 -12.82 58.77 -1.11
C GLU A 2 -12.10 57.53 -1.66
N THR A 3 -11.57 57.58 -2.88
CA THR A 3 -10.82 56.45 -3.48
C THR A 3 -9.58 56.07 -2.67
N GLY A 4 -8.83 57.06 -2.16
CA GLY A 4 -7.66 56.84 -1.30
C GLY A 4 -8.00 56.23 0.06
N PHE A 5 -9.16 56.61 0.62
CA PHE A 5 -9.67 56.01 1.85
C PHE A 5 -10.01 54.52 1.65
N TRP A 6 -10.77 54.18 0.60
CA TRP A 6 -11.14 52.78 0.33
C TRP A 6 -9.94 51.88 0.02
N VAL A 7 -8.94 52.41 -0.69
CA VAL A 7 -7.68 51.69 -0.93
C VAL A 7 -6.93 51.45 0.38
N SER A 8 -6.79 52.48 1.22
CA SER A 8 -6.08 52.37 2.51
C SER A 8 -6.79 51.42 3.47
N PHE A 9 -8.12 51.51 3.55
CA PHE A 9 -8.96 50.61 4.33
C PHE A 9 -8.81 49.16 3.86
N SER A 10 -8.83 48.92 2.55
CA SER A 10 -8.66 47.57 1.98
C SER A 10 -7.29 46.97 2.30
N ILE A 11 -6.22 47.78 2.24
CA ILE A 11 -4.86 47.34 2.60
C ILE A 11 -4.77 46.99 4.08
N VAL A 12 -5.27 47.85 4.97
CA VAL A 12 -5.27 47.61 6.42
C VAL A 12 -6.07 46.35 6.76
N LEU A 13 -7.24 46.18 6.14
CA LEU A 13 -8.08 45.00 6.32
C LEU A 13 -7.35 43.73 5.84
N ALA A 14 -6.71 43.77 4.67
CA ALA A 14 -5.94 42.64 4.15
C ALA A 14 -4.79 42.24 5.09
N LEU A 15 -4.04 43.23 5.62
CA LEU A 15 -2.97 43.00 6.60
C LEU A 15 -3.48 42.46 7.93
N LEU A 16 -4.64 42.93 8.41
CA LEU A 16 -5.26 42.41 9.62
C LEU A 16 -5.69 40.95 9.43
N ILE A 17 -6.30 40.62 8.28
CA ILE A 17 -6.66 39.25 7.93
C ILE A 17 -5.42 38.37 7.85
N ASP A 18 -4.34 38.82 7.22
CA ASP A 18 -3.06 38.10 7.16
C ASP A 18 -2.50 37.83 8.56
N PHE A 19 -2.46 38.85 9.43
CA PHE A 19 -2.00 38.69 10.81
C PHE A 19 -2.83 37.65 11.57
N VAL A 20 -4.16 37.72 11.47
CA VAL A 20 -5.07 36.74 12.09
C VAL A 20 -4.82 35.34 11.53
N ILE A 21 -4.68 35.17 10.22
CA ILE A 21 -4.37 33.87 9.58
C ILE A 21 -3.08 33.28 10.17
N ARG A 22 -2.02 34.08 10.31
CA ARG A 22 -0.72 33.60 10.84
C ARG A 22 -0.80 33.21 12.31
N VAL A 23 -1.49 34.01 13.13
CA VAL A 23 -1.71 33.68 14.56
C VAL A 23 -2.49 32.39 14.70
N LEU A 24 -3.61 32.25 13.97
CA LEU A 24 -4.40 31.02 13.95
C LEU A 24 -3.58 29.84 13.42
N ALA A 25 -2.76 30.04 12.38
CA ALA A 25 -1.94 28.98 11.82
C ALA A 25 -0.96 28.40 12.86
N ILE A 26 -0.27 29.25 13.64
CA ILE A 26 0.62 28.79 14.73
C ILE A 26 -0.12 27.93 15.76
N ILE A 27 -1.37 28.27 16.09
CA ILE A 27 -2.16 27.56 17.09
C ILE A 27 -2.70 26.23 16.55
N PHE A 28 -3.20 26.21 15.31
CA PHE A 28 -3.98 25.10 14.77
C PHE A 28 -3.19 24.15 13.86
N VAL A 29 -2.16 24.63 13.16
CA VAL A 29 -1.39 23.80 12.21
C VAL A 29 -0.55 22.74 12.94
N PRO A 30 0.18 23.03 14.05
CA PRO A 30 1.01 22.02 14.70
C PRO A 30 0.24 20.90 15.42
N ARG A 31 -1.03 21.14 15.76
CA ARG A 31 -1.82 20.23 16.58
C ARG A 31 -1.94 18.84 15.93
N ASN A 32 -1.45 17.81 16.62
CA ASN A 32 -1.48 16.40 16.20
C ASN A 32 -0.82 16.14 14.83
N ARG A 33 0.20 16.93 14.45
CA ARG A 33 0.99 16.73 13.23
C ARG A 33 2.47 16.51 13.58
N LYS A 34 3.19 15.79 12.71
CA LYS A 34 4.65 15.68 12.81
C LYS A 34 5.27 17.08 12.70
N PRO A 35 6.30 17.43 13.49
CA PRO A 35 6.91 18.76 13.47
C PRO A 35 7.32 19.21 12.07
N THR A 36 7.88 18.30 11.27
CA THR A 36 8.30 18.55 9.87
C THR A 36 7.14 18.92 8.94
N SER A 37 5.99 18.25 9.06
CA SER A 37 4.79 18.59 8.30
C SER A 37 4.18 19.92 8.77
N ALA A 38 4.15 20.14 10.08
CA ALA A 38 3.66 21.38 10.66
C ALA A 38 4.50 22.59 10.22
N THR A 39 5.82 22.48 10.25
CA THR A 39 6.73 23.56 9.80
C THR A 39 6.60 23.82 8.31
N ALA A 40 6.45 22.78 7.47
CA ALA A 40 6.22 22.97 6.03
C ALA A 40 4.94 23.77 5.75
N TRP A 41 3.83 23.46 6.45
CA TRP A 41 2.58 24.20 6.32
C TRP A 41 2.67 25.62 6.86
N LEU A 42 3.34 25.83 7.99
CA LEU A 42 3.59 27.17 8.52
C LEU A 42 4.43 27.98 7.54
N LEU A 43 5.50 27.43 6.96
CA LEU A 43 6.29 28.12 5.94
C LEU A 43 5.45 28.51 4.72
N ALA A 44 4.60 27.61 4.21
CA ALA A 44 3.70 27.91 3.11
C ALA A 44 2.73 29.06 3.43
N ILE A 45 2.14 29.06 4.63
CA ILE A 45 1.24 30.12 5.10
C ILE A 45 2.00 31.43 5.38
N PHE A 46 3.23 31.39 5.86
CA PHE A 46 3.98 32.61 6.16
C PHE A 46 4.54 33.28 4.89
N LEU A 47 4.92 32.48 3.88
CA LEU A 47 5.43 32.99 2.61
C LEU A 47 4.31 33.44 1.67
N ILE A 48 3.19 32.71 1.65
CA ILE A 48 2.07 32.99 0.73
C ILE A 48 0.73 32.79 1.46
N PRO A 49 0.32 33.70 2.38
CA PRO A 49 -0.74 33.46 3.36
C PRO A 49 -2.08 32.97 2.80
N TYR A 50 -2.65 33.69 1.83
CA TYR A 50 -3.96 33.35 1.27
C TYR A 50 -3.94 32.02 0.49
N ILE A 51 -2.85 31.76 -0.23
CA ILE A 51 -2.69 30.53 -1.03
C ILE A 51 -2.32 29.35 -0.11
N GLY A 52 -1.44 29.57 0.85
CA GLY A 52 -0.99 28.60 1.83
C GLY A 52 -2.12 28.12 2.73
N ILE A 53 -2.98 29.02 3.23
CA ILE A 53 -4.14 28.62 4.02
C ILE A 53 -5.17 27.88 3.17
N LEU A 54 -5.39 28.30 1.92
CA LEU A 54 -6.29 27.61 0.99
C LEU A 54 -5.82 26.17 0.76
N PHE A 55 -4.54 25.96 0.45
CA PHE A 55 -3.98 24.62 0.29
C PHE A 55 -4.02 23.83 1.61
N PHE A 56 -3.74 24.46 2.75
CA PHE A 56 -3.83 23.78 4.05
C PHE A 56 -5.24 23.27 4.33
N LEU A 57 -6.27 24.06 4.01
CA LEU A 57 -7.66 23.64 4.20
C LEU A 57 -8.08 22.53 3.21
N LEU A 58 -7.53 22.51 2.00
CA LEU A 58 -7.82 21.49 1.00
C LEU A 58 -7.09 20.16 1.24
N ILE A 59 -5.81 20.22 1.63
CA ILE A 59 -4.91 19.05 1.69
C ILE A 59 -4.10 18.91 3.00
N GLY A 60 -4.31 19.74 4.01
CA GLY A 60 -3.55 19.71 5.27
C GLY A 60 -3.99 18.65 6.30
N SER A 61 -5.04 17.85 6.03
CA SER A 61 -5.53 16.78 6.93
C SER A 61 -5.69 15.45 6.21
N TYR A 62 -4.85 14.46 6.52
CA TYR A 62 -4.86 13.13 5.89
C TYR A 62 -6.08 12.25 6.22
N LYS A 63 -6.96 12.67 7.14
CA LYS A 63 -8.10 11.86 7.59
C LYS A 63 -9.19 11.75 6.52
N LEU A 64 -9.75 10.54 6.38
CA LEU A 64 -10.97 10.32 5.60
C LEU A 64 -12.19 11.07 6.20
N PRO A 65 -13.21 11.38 5.37
CA PRO A 65 -14.48 11.93 5.85
C PRO A 65 -15.08 11.12 6.99
N LYS A 66 -15.76 11.80 7.92
CA LYS A 66 -16.30 11.19 9.15
C LYS A 66 -17.21 9.98 8.85
N SER A 67 -18.05 10.07 7.83
CA SER A 67 -18.95 8.97 7.43
C SER A 67 -18.19 7.71 7.03
N ARG A 68 -17.09 7.83 6.29
CA ARG A 68 -16.26 6.67 5.91
C ARG A 68 -15.56 6.03 7.10
N ARG A 69 -15.05 6.86 8.01
CA ARG A 69 -14.44 6.35 9.25
C ARG A 69 -15.46 5.61 10.10
N GLN A 70 -16.70 6.11 10.20
CA GLN A 70 -17.77 5.41 10.90
C GLN A 70 -18.12 4.06 10.26
N LYS A 71 -18.16 3.96 8.93
CA LYS A 71 -18.35 2.69 8.23
C LYS A 71 -17.21 1.71 8.49
N GLN A 72 -15.96 2.18 8.45
CA GLN A 72 -14.79 1.37 8.80
C GLN A 72 -14.89 0.87 10.25
N ASP A 73 -15.26 1.73 11.20
CA ASP A 73 -15.42 1.36 12.61
C ASP A 73 -16.55 0.33 12.81
N GLU A 74 -17.65 0.44 12.06
CA GLU A 74 -18.75 -0.53 12.07
C GLU A 74 -18.28 -1.91 11.60
N ILE A 75 -17.53 -1.97 10.48
CA ILE A 75 -17.00 -3.25 9.98
C ILE A 75 -15.91 -3.79 10.90
N ASN A 76 -15.01 -2.95 11.42
CA ASN A 76 -13.98 -3.38 12.36
C ASN A 76 -14.61 -4.03 13.59
N ARG A 77 -15.69 -3.45 14.12
CA ARG A 77 -16.43 -4.05 15.24
C ARG A 77 -17.08 -5.36 14.83
N PHE A 78 -17.72 -5.41 13.66
CA PHE A 78 -18.30 -6.65 13.15
C PHE A 78 -17.24 -7.75 12.98
N ILE A 79 -16.05 -7.44 12.47
CA ILE A 79 -14.94 -8.39 12.35
C ILE A 79 -14.53 -8.88 13.73
N ILE A 80 -14.29 -7.97 14.69
CA ILE A 80 -13.91 -8.35 16.06
C ILE A 80 -14.98 -9.25 16.68
N ASP A 81 -16.25 -8.83 16.68
CA ASP A 81 -17.37 -9.58 17.25
C ASP A 81 -17.56 -10.94 16.56
N SER A 82 -17.34 -11.02 15.25
CA SER A 82 -17.46 -12.27 14.48
C SER A 82 -16.23 -13.17 14.58
N THR A 83 -15.10 -12.63 15.04
CA THR A 83 -13.82 -13.36 15.17
C THR A 83 -13.40 -13.59 16.62
N GLU A 84 -14.16 -13.08 17.60
CA GLU A 84 -14.03 -13.50 18.99
C GLU A 84 -14.21 -15.03 19.08
N GLY A 85 -13.14 -15.73 19.47
CA GLY A 85 -13.09 -17.20 19.51
C GLY A 85 -12.61 -17.89 18.22
N ILE A 86 -12.28 -17.12 17.17
CA ILE A 86 -11.74 -17.62 15.88
C ILE A 86 -10.20 -17.61 15.85
N GLU A 87 -9.52 -17.08 16.88
CA GLU A 87 -8.06 -17.17 17.07
C GLU A 87 -7.62 -18.62 17.32
N ARG A 88 -7.74 -19.44 16.28
CA ARG A 88 -7.49 -20.86 16.25
C ARG A 88 -6.08 -21.05 15.71
N VAL A 89 -5.13 -20.51 16.43
CA VAL A 89 -3.71 -20.73 16.16
C VAL A 89 -3.23 -21.78 17.14
N ARG A 90 -2.73 -22.90 16.62
CA ARG A 90 -2.16 -23.93 17.51
C ARG A 90 -0.86 -23.39 18.10
N ARG A 91 -0.81 -23.32 19.44
CA ARG A 91 0.34 -22.83 20.21
C ARG A 91 1.29 -23.96 20.64
N ASP A 92 1.11 -25.16 20.11
CA ASP A 92 1.87 -26.36 20.43
C ASP A 92 3.21 -26.47 19.68
N HIS A 93 3.45 -25.61 18.69
CA HIS A 93 4.72 -25.47 17.99
C HIS A 93 5.55 -24.28 18.52
N PRO A 94 6.90 -24.33 18.46
CA PRO A 94 7.78 -23.28 18.98
C PRO A 94 7.42 -21.91 18.40
N TRP A 95 6.87 -21.06 19.25
CA TRP A 95 6.41 -19.71 18.95
C TRP A 95 7.46 -18.70 19.37
N PRO A 96 7.93 -17.79 18.50
CA PRO A 96 8.81 -16.72 18.95
C PRO A 96 8.05 -15.87 19.99
N PRO A 97 8.50 -15.77 21.26
CA PRO A 97 7.72 -15.10 22.31
C PRO A 97 7.33 -13.65 21.97
N TRP A 98 8.13 -12.99 21.14
CA TRP A 98 7.89 -11.63 20.66
C TRP A 98 6.70 -11.50 19.69
N LEU A 99 6.33 -12.58 18.99
CA LEU A 99 5.30 -12.54 17.94
C LEU A 99 3.90 -12.25 18.51
N GLU A 100 3.61 -12.69 19.73
CA GLU A 100 2.31 -12.43 20.37
C GLU A 100 2.05 -10.92 20.50
N GLY A 101 3.06 -10.15 20.90
CA GLY A 101 2.96 -8.70 21.01
C GLY A 101 2.71 -8.02 19.65
N VAL A 102 3.26 -8.57 18.57
CA VAL A 102 3.04 -8.07 17.20
C VAL A 102 1.63 -8.40 16.71
N VAL A 103 1.15 -9.62 16.98
CA VAL A 103 -0.20 -10.07 16.63
C VAL A 103 -1.25 -9.20 17.32
N GLU A 104 -1.08 -8.95 18.61
CA GLU A 104 -1.98 -8.14 19.41
C GLU A 104 -1.92 -6.66 19.00
N LEU A 105 -0.74 -6.15 18.64
CA LEU A 105 -0.58 -4.81 18.05
C LEU A 105 -1.40 -4.68 16.76
N ASN A 106 -1.28 -5.64 15.83
CA ASN A 106 -2.03 -5.65 14.58
C ASN A 106 -3.53 -5.77 14.80
N ARG A 107 -3.96 -6.61 15.75
CA ARG A 107 -5.37 -6.76 16.10
C ARG A 107 -5.96 -5.46 16.63
N ASN A 108 -5.28 -4.82 17.58
CA ASN A 108 -5.74 -3.56 18.18
C ASN A 108 -5.81 -2.41 17.17
N LEU A 109 -4.93 -2.40 16.17
CA LEU A 109 -4.85 -1.31 15.19
C LEU A 109 -5.59 -1.57 13.88
N GLY A 110 -5.83 -2.83 13.53
CA GLY A 110 -6.39 -3.26 12.24
C GLY A 110 -7.64 -4.14 12.35
N ALA A 111 -8.06 -4.51 13.56
CA ALA A 111 -9.22 -5.36 13.86
C ALA A 111 -9.16 -6.80 13.33
N MET A 112 -8.03 -7.21 12.72
CA MET A 112 -7.88 -8.53 12.11
C MET A 112 -7.14 -9.50 13.03
N PRO A 113 -7.69 -10.70 13.31
CA PRO A 113 -7.02 -11.71 14.11
C PRO A 113 -5.92 -12.41 13.30
N LEU A 114 -5.00 -13.05 14.01
CA LEU A 114 -4.17 -14.10 13.43
C LEU A 114 -5.00 -15.39 13.35
N VAL A 115 -5.00 -16.03 12.18
CA VAL A 115 -5.73 -17.27 11.94
C VAL A 115 -4.74 -18.35 11.49
N GLY A 116 -4.89 -19.56 12.02
CA GLY A 116 -4.19 -20.75 11.54
C GLY A 116 -4.94 -21.39 10.37
N GLY A 117 -4.39 -22.49 9.84
CA GLY A 117 -5.10 -23.32 8.87
C GLY A 117 -5.06 -22.82 7.42
N ASN A 118 -4.03 -22.06 7.07
CA ASN A 118 -3.94 -21.43 5.75
C ASN A 118 -2.90 -22.10 4.84
N ARG A 119 -3.17 -22.02 3.53
CA ARG A 119 -2.20 -22.34 2.49
C ARG A 119 -1.90 -21.09 1.69
N ALA A 120 -0.62 -20.84 1.44
CA ALA A 120 -0.14 -19.70 0.67
C ALA A 120 0.84 -20.19 -0.40
N THR A 121 0.77 -19.63 -1.60
CA THR A 121 1.69 -19.95 -2.70
C THR A 121 2.09 -18.67 -3.41
N LEU A 122 3.40 -18.46 -3.58
CA LEU A 122 3.93 -17.27 -4.21
C LEU A 122 3.96 -17.44 -5.74
N ASN A 123 3.65 -16.37 -6.45
CA ASN A 123 3.80 -16.30 -7.89
C ASN A 123 4.50 -14.99 -8.29
N GLY A 124 5.72 -15.13 -8.79
CA GLY A 124 6.53 -14.01 -9.31
C GLY A 124 6.57 -13.93 -10.83
N ASP A 125 5.84 -14.78 -11.55
CA ASP A 125 5.67 -14.67 -13.00
C ASP A 125 4.50 -13.74 -13.34
N TYR A 126 4.76 -12.73 -14.17
CA TYR A 126 3.80 -11.66 -14.40
C TYR A 126 2.57 -12.14 -15.19
N GLN A 127 2.75 -13.00 -16.19
CA GLN A 127 1.64 -13.54 -16.97
C GLN A 127 0.98 -14.69 -16.23
N GLY A 128 1.77 -15.60 -15.67
CA GLY A 128 1.28 -16.74 -14.91
C GLY A 128 0.42 -16.35 -13.71
N SER A 129 0.65 -15.19 -13.10
CA SER A 129 -0.23 -14.69 -12.03
C SER A 129 -1.58 -14.20 -12.55
N LEU A 130 -1.63 -13.56 -13.72
CA LEU A 130 -2.88 -13.16 -14.39
C LEU A 130 -3.66 -14.40 -14.85
N ASP A 131 -2.96 -15.38 -15.40
CA ASP A 131 -3.53 -16.64 -15.85
C ASP A 131 -4.13 -17.42 -14.68
N ALA A 132 -3.39 -17.54 -13.56
CA ALA A 132 -3.88 -18.18 -12.34
C ALA A 132 -5.13 -17.49 -11.76
N MET A 133 -5.18 -16.15 -11.79
CA MET A 133 -6.37 -15.41 -11.39
C MET A 133 -7.55 -15.68 -12.33
N ALA A 134 -7.33 -15.71 -13.65
CA ALA A 134 -8.35 -15.99 -14.64
C ALA A 134 -8.89 -17.43 -14.52
N GLU A 135 -8.01 -18.40 -14.28
CA GLU A 135 -8.37 -19.80 -14.03
C GLU A 135 -9.25 -19.93 -12.77
N GLU A 136 -8.86 -19.28 -11.67
CA GLU A 136 -9.64 -19.33 -10.43
C GLU A 136 -11.03 -18.71 -10.62
N ILE A 137 -11.14 -17.58 -11.35
CA ILE A 137 -12.43 -16.98 -11.75
C ILE A 137 -13.28 -17.96 -12.57
N GLY A 138 -12.65 -18.79 -13.39
CA GLY A 138 -13.31 -19.86 -14.14
C GLY A 138 -14.03 -20.88 -13.25
N THR A 139 -13.55 -21.09 -12.02
CA THR A 139 -14.14 -22.02 -11.05
C THR A 139 -15.28 -21.43 -10.21
N ALA A 140 -15.47 -20.11 -10.28
CA ALA A 140 -16.42 -19.39 -9.43
C ALA A 140 -17.87 -19.85 -9.63
N LYS A 141 -18.62 -19.96 -8.54
CA LYS A 141 -20.01 -20.43 -8.47
C LYS A 141 -20.98 -19.41 -7.87
N ARG A 142 -20.53 -18.53 -6.97
CA ARG A 142 -21.36 -17.57 -6.22
C ARG A 142 -21.00 -16.13 -6.54
N TYR A 143 -19.74 -15.76 -6.30
CA TYR A 143 -19.28 -14.39 -6.51
C TYR A 143 -17.78 -14.30 -6.80
N VAL A 144 -17.42 -13.20 -7.46
CA VAL A 144 -16.04 -12.77 -7.66
C VAL A 144 -15.93 -11.31 -7.25
N HIS A 145 -15.03 -11.01 -6.33
CA HIS A 145 -14.72 -9.68 -5.86
C HIS A 145 -13.34 -9.26 -6.37
N VAL A 146 -13.30 -8.18 -7.17
CA VAL A 146 -12.10 -7.68 -7.82
C VAL A 146 -11.82 -6.28 -7.29
N GLU A 147 -10.66 -6.04 -6.69
CA GLU A 147 -10.26 -4.71 -6.23
C GLU A 147 -8.81 -4.43 -6.59
N PHE A 148 -8.58 -3.45 -7.45
CA PHE A 148 -7.22 -3.12 -7.88
C PHE A 148 -7.03 -1.61 -8.03
N TYR A 149 -5.86 -1.13 -7.59
CA TYR A 149 -5.42 0.24 -7.85
C TYR A 149 -5.45 0.58 -9.34
N ILE A 150 -4.89 -0.28 -10.19
CA ILE A 150 -5.00 -0.18 -11.64
C ILE A 150 -5.59 -1.49 -12.18
N LEU A 151 -6.73 -1.36 -12.84
CA LEU A 151 -7.39 -2.41 -13.60
C LEU A 151 -7.67 -1.85 -15.00
N THR A 152 -7.05 -2.43 -16.02
CA THR A 152 -7.22 -1.95 -17.40
C THR A 152 -7.36 -3.13 -18.36
N LEU A 153 -8.22 -2.98 -19.36
CA LEU A 153 -8.37 -3.93 -20.45
C LEU A 153 -7.31 -3.64 -21.52
N ASP A 154 -6.40 -4.59 -21.71
CA ASP A 154 -5.42 -4.61 -22.78
C ASP A 154 -5.21 -6.05 -23.28
N LYS A 155 -4.19 -6.28 -24.12
CA LYS A 155 -3.93 -7.62 -24.67
C LYS A 155 -3.51 -8.63 -23.61
N THR A 156 -2.75 -8.18 -22.63
CA THR A 156 -2.17 -9.00 -21.55
C THR A 156 -3.26 -9.37 -20.54
N THR A 157 -4.20 -8.46 -20.29
CA THR A 157 -5.31 -8.68 -19.34
C THR A 157 -6.59 -9.21 -19.97
N ALA A 158 -6.69 -9.31 -21.29
CA ALA A 158 -7.91 -9.78 -21.97
C ALA A 158 -8.43 -11.13 -21.41
N PRO A 159 -7.60 -12.17 -21.20
CA PRO A 159 -8.08 -13.43 -20.62
C PRO A 159 -8.73 -13.27 -19.23
N PHE A 160 -8.23 -12.36 -18.41
CA PHE A 160 -8.82 -12.06 -17.10
C PHE A 160 -10.23 -11.45 -17.25
N PHE A 161 -10.42 -10.50 -18.17
CA PHE A 161 -11.74 -9.93 -18.44
C PHE A 161 -12.71 -10.93 -19.08
N ASP A 162 -12.20 -11.82 -19.94
CA ASP A 162 -13.01 -12.86 -20.57
C ASP A 162 -13.47 -13.90 -19.53
N ALA A 163 -12.62 -14.23 -18.55
CA ALA A 163 -13.01 -15.07 -17.41
C ALA A 163 -14.11 -14.41 -16.56
N LEU A 164 -14.01 -13.10 -16.30
CA LEU A 164 -15.05 -12.35 -15.58
C LEU A 164 -16.38 -12.36 -16.34
N GLU A 165 -16.36 -12.11 -17.65
CA GLU A 165 -17.57 -12.15 -18.48
C GLU A 165 -18.19 -13.55 -18.49
N ALA A 166 -17.37 -14.60 -18.65
CA ALA A 166 -17.84 -15.97 -18.58
C ALA A 166 -18.46 -16.29 -17.21
N ALA A 167 -17.91 -15.77 -16.11
CA ALA A 167 -18.49 -15.93 -14.78
C ALA A 167 -19.87 -15.26 -14.68
N VAL A 168 -20.02 -14.02 -15.17
CA VAL A 168 -21.32 -13.34 -15.20
C VAL A 168 -22.34 -14.12 -16.03
N GLN A 169 -21.93 -14.67 -17.18
CA GLN A 169 -22.81 -15.50 -18.03
C GLN A 169 -23.27 -16.78 -17.33
N ARG A 170 -22.47 -17.35 -16.43
CA ARG A 170 -22.86 -18.49 -15.57
C ARG A 170 -23.78 -18.09 -14.41
N GLY A 171 -24.07 -16.80 -14.23
CA GLY A 171 -24.88 -16.28 -13.13
C GLY A 171 -24.08 -15.93 -11.86
N VAL A 172 -22.74 -15.94 -11.93
CA VAL A 172 -21.88 -15.54 -10.81
C VAL A 172 -21.94 -14.02 -10.63
N THR A 173 -22.07 -13.55 -9.39
CA THR A 173 -22.06 -12.10 -9.12
C THR A 173 -20.63 -11.57 -9.17
N VAL A 174 -20.30 -10.78 -10.19
CA VAL A 174 -19.00 -10.12 -10.30
C VAL A 174 -19.08 -8.67 -9.80
N ARG A 175 -18.31 -8.34 -8.76
CA ARG A 175 -18.15 -6.98 -8.24
C ARG A 175 -16.74 -6.46 -8.46
N VAL A 176 -16.61 -5.23 -8.92
CA VAL A 176 -15.33 -4.64 -9.30
C VAL A 176 -15.15 -3.25 -8.68
N LEU A 177 -14.03 -3.06 -7.99
CA LEU A 177 -13.55 -1.80 -7.46
C LEU A 177 -12.24 -1.42 -8.15
N LEU A 178 -12.18 -0.19 -8.68
CA LEU A 178 -10.96 0.35 -9.28
C LEU A 178 -10.71 1.80 -8.85
N ASP A 179 -9.46 2.16 -8.57
CA ASP A 179 -9.14 3.54 -8.15
C ASP A 179 -9.39 4.52 -9.29
N HIS A 180 -10.10 5.61 -8.97
CA HIS A 180 -10.54 6.56 -9.99
C HIS A 180 -9.37 7.26 -10.69
N ILE A 181 -8.42 7.82 -9.94
CA ILE A 181 -7.36 8.67 -10.52
C ILE A 181 -6.32 7.80 -11.21
N ALA A 182 -5.96 6.67 -10.62
CA ALA A 182 -5.00 5.75 -11.21
C ALA A 182 -5.51 5.17 -12.52
N SER A 183 -6.77 4.71 -12.54
CA SER A 183 -7.40 4.15 -13.73
C SER A 183 -7.61 5.21 -14.82
N LEU A 184 -7.99 6.44 -14.45
CA LEU A 184 -8.15 7.56 -15.40
C LEU A 184 -6.87 7.88 -16.19
N ARG A 185 -5.70 7.61 -15.60
CA ARG A 185 -4.39 7.84 -16.24
C ARG A 185 -3.98 6.74 -17.23
N THR A 186 -4.76 5.66 -17.34
CA THR A 186 -4.49 4.57 -18.30
C THR A 186 -5.10 4.90 -19.67
N PRO A 187 -4.43 4.54 -20.78
CA PRO A 187 -4.95 4.81 -22.13
C PRO A 187 -6.34 4.17 -22.39
N ASP A 188 -6.57 2.98 -21.87
CA ASP A 188 -7.78 2.17 -22.13
C ASP A 188 -8.88 2.34 -21.08
N TYR A 189 -8.84 3.40 -20.26
CA TYR A 189 -9.81 3.64 -19.19
C TYR A 189 -11.28 3.54 -19.64
N LYS A 190 -11.66 4.29 -20.68
CA LYS A 190 -13.04 4.29 -21.20
C LYS A 190 -13.47 2.93 -21.75
N ARG A 191 -12.55 2.24 -22.41
CA ARG A 191 -12.79 0.90 -22.99
C ARG A 191 -13.00 -0.13 -21.88
N THR A 192 -12.18 -0.05 -20.82
CA THR A 192 -12.29 -0.88 -19.63
C THR A 192 -13.66 -0.73 -18.97
N LEU A 193 -14.08 0.52 -18.70
CA LEU A 193 -15.41 0.76 -18.10
C LEU A 193 -16.55 0.28 -19.02
N LYS A 194 -16.45 0.50 -20.33
CA LYS A 194 -17.44 -0.01 -21.29
C LYS A 194 -17.53 -1.53 -21.25
N ARG A 195 -16.38 -2.22 -21.17
CA ARG A 195 -16.32 -3.69 -21.09
C ARG A 195 -16.96 -4.21 -19.79
N LEU A 196 -16.67 -3.60 -18.65
CA LEU A 196 -17.28 -3.94 -17.36
C LEU A 196 -18.81 -3.75 -17.37
N THR A 197 -19.29 -2.62 -17.90
CA THR A 197 -20.73 -2.37 -18.04
C THR A 197 -21.38 -3.36 -19.01
N ALA A 198 -20.77 -3.62 -20.16
CA ALA A 198 -21.33 -4.49 -21.19
C ALA A 198 -21.46 -5.95 -20.74
N MET A 199 -20.49 -6.45 -19.96
CA MET A 199 -20.56 -7.82 -19.42
C MET A 199 -21.55 -7.98 -18.25
N GLY A 200 -22.11 -6.88 -17.72
CA GLY A 200 -23.02 -6.92 -16.57
C GLY A 200 -22.35 -6.97 -15.20
N ALA A 201 -21.04 -6.69 -15.10
CA ALA A 201 -20.35 -6.61 -13.83
C ALA A 201 -20.81 -5.39 -13.01
N ARG A 202 -20.96 -5.57 -11.69
CA ARG A 202 -21.26 -4.46 -10.77
C ARG A 202 -19.96 -3.75 -10.43
N TRP A 203 -19.73 -2.55 -10.96
CA TRP A 203 -18.47 -1.84 -10.73
C TRP A 203 -18.65 -0.46 -10.10
N GLN A 204 -17.69 -0.06 -9.28
CA GLN A 204 -17.61 1.27 -8.68
C GLN A 204 -16.19 1.82 -8.66
N LEU A 205 -16.09 3.14 -8.70
CA LEU A 205 -14.83 3.85 -8.55
C LEU A 205 -14.51 4.04 -7.07
N MET A 206 -13.30 3.67 -6.67
CA MET A 206 -12.80 3.93 -5.33
C MET A 206 -12.34 5.38 -5.21
N LEU A 207 -12.67 6.00 -4.07
CA LEU A 207 -12.31 7.38 -3.73
C LEU A 207 -12.53 8.35 -4.90
N PRO A 208 -13.77 8.46 -5.41
CA PRO A 208 -14.07 9.21 -6.64
C PRO A 208 -13.76 10.69 -6.50
N VAL A 209 -13.29 11.29 -7.60
CA VAL A 209 -12.97 12.72 -7.71
C VAL A 209 -13.81 13.30 -8.85
N GLN A 210 -15.09 13.51 -8.56
CA GLN A 210 -16.15 13.89 -9.49
C GLN A 210 -17.04 14.98 -8.84
N PRO A 211 -16.52 16.21 -8.65
CA PRO A 211 -17.22 17.27 -7.92
C PRO A 211 -18.58 17.62 -8.54
N LEU A 212 -18.70 17.57 -9.87
CA LEU A 212 -19.97 17.79 -10.59
C LEU A 212 -21.05 16.75 -10.27
N LYS A 213 -20.67 15.58 -9.77
CA LYS A 213 -21.57 14.50 -9.34
C LYS A 213 -21.74 14.45 -7.82
N ARG A 214 -21.27 15.48 -7.09
CA ARG A 214 -21.21 15.52 -5.62
C ARG A 214 -20.46 14.35 -4.99
N LYS A 215 -19.58 13.69 -5.75
CA LYS A 215 -18.70 12.61 -5.29
C LYS A 215 -17.27 13.13 -5.30
N TYR A 216 -16.76 13.60 -4.17
CA TYR A 216 -15.41 14.16 -4.09
C TYR A 216 -14.65 13.53 -2.93
N GLN A 217 -13.45 13.07 -3.24
CA GLN A 217 -12.41 12.76 -2.28
C GLN A 217 -11.13 13.47 -2.65
N ARG A 218 -10.27 13.62 -1.64
CA ARG A 218 -8.93 14.14 -1.83
C ARG A 218 -8.18 13.36 -2.90
N PRO A 219 -7.61 14.03 -3.92
CA PRO A 219 -6.89 13.34 -5.00
C PRO A 219 -5.64 12.56 -4.56
N ASP A 220 -5.03 12.97 -3.46
CA ASP A 220 -3.79 12.38 -2.96
C ASP A 220 -4.01 11.13 -2.08
N LEU A 221 -5.21 10.97 -1.49
CA LEU A 221 -5.64 9.76 -0.80
C LEU A 221 -6.16 8.76 -1.83
N ARG A 222 -5.53 7.60 -1.98
CA ARG A 222 -5.90 6.59 -2.98
C ARG A 222 -6.03 5.21 -2.34
N ASN A 223 -6.83 4.32 -2.95
CA ASN A 223 -6.87 2.93 -2.52
C ASN A 223 -5.90 2.13 -3.37
N HIS A 224 -4.79 1.72 -2.76
CA HIS A 224 -3.67 1.06 -3.41
C HIS A 224 -3.67 -0.46 -3.19
N ARG A 225 -4.76 -1.02 -2.66
CA ARG A 225 -4.95 -2.47 -2.52
C ARG A 225 -5.09 -3.14 -3.89
N LYS A 226 -4.69 -4.41 -3.92
CA LYS A 226 -4.77 -5.32 -5.06
C LYS A 226 -5.20 -6.66 -4.49
N LEU A 227 -6.46 -7.00 -4.64
CA LEU A 227 -7.02 -8.25 -4.17
C LEU A 227 -8.09 -8.78 -5.13
N LEU A 228 -8.15 -10.10 -5.20
CA LEU A 228 -9.20 -10.87 -5.88
C LEU A 228 -9.71 -11.90 -4.88
N VAL A 229 -11.02 -12.02 -4.69
CA VAL A 229 -11.63 -13.07 -3.89
C VAL A 229 -12.64 -13.84 -4.74
N VAL A 230 -12.52 -15.16 -4.75
CA VAL A 230 -13.42 -16.07 -5.47
C VAL A 230 -14.17 -16.94 -4.46
N ASP A 231 -15.48 -16.79 -4.43
CA ASP A 231 -16.43 -17.53 -3.59
C ASP A 231 -16.13 -17.56 -2.08
N GLY A 232 -15.24 -16.68 -1.58
CA GLY A 232 -14.75 -16.71 -0.21
C GLY A 232 -13.84 -17.92 0.10
N ARG A 233 -13.43 -18.66 -0.94
CA ARG A 233 -12.59 -19.88 -0.84
C ARG A 233 -11.13 -19.59 -1.16
N VAL A 234 -10.90 -18.76 -2.17
CA VAL A 234 -9.56 -18.40 -2.65
C VAL A 234 -9.44 -16.90 -2.73
N ALA A 235 -8.28 -16.39 -2.33
CA ALA A 235 -7.92 -15.01 -2.55
C ALA A 235 -6.54 -14.88 -3.22
N PHE A 236 -6.35 -13.79 -3.95
CA PHE A 236 -5.04 -13.33 -4.39
C PHE A 236 -4.79 -11.94 -3.83
N MET A 237 -3.56 -11.65 -3.44
CA MET A 237 -3.13 -10.30 -3.11
C MET A 237 -1.64 -10.11 -3.35
N GLY A 238 -1.17 -8.87 -3.42
CA GLY A 238 0.25 -8.58 -3.55
C GLY A 238 0.52 -7.24 -4.22
N SER A 239 1.60 -7.18 -4.98
CA SER A 239 2.08 -5.92 -5.55
C SER A 239 1.57 -5.61 -6.97
N GLN A 240 1.11 -6.64 -7.69
CA GLN A 240 0.74 -6.56 -9.10
C GLN A 240 -0.62 -5.88 -9.33
N ASN A 241 -0.65 -4.99 -10.32
CA ASN A 241 -1.88 -4.46 -10.91
C ASN A 241 -2.33 -5.33 -12.10
N VAL A 242 -3.61 -5.23 -12.49
CA VAL A 242 -4.12 -5.89 -13.70
C VAL A 242 -3.96 -4.93 -14.89
N ILE A 243 -2.77 -4.97 -15.48
CA ILE A 243 -2.35 -4.17 -16.63
C ILE A 243 -1.20 -4.87 -17.35
N ASP A 244 -0.92 -4.50 -18.59
CA ASP A 244 0.32 -4.86 -19.26
C ASP A 244 1.56 -4.52 -18.41
N ARG A 245 2.59 -5.36 -18.52
CA ARG A 245 3.83 -5.25 -17.76
C ARG A 245 4.58 -3.93 -17.96
N SER A 246 4.36 -3.21 -19.06
CA SER A 246 4.93 -1.87 -19.28
C SER A 246 4.03 -0.74 -18.75
N TYR A 247 2.89 -1.06 -18.14
CA TYR A 247 1.82 -0.14 -17.72
C TYR A 247 1.20 0.66 -18.89
N ASN A 248 1.37 0.19 -20.13
CA ASN A 248 0.91 0.83 -21.38
C ASN A 248 1.26 2.33 -21.53
N LYS A 249 2.30 2.82 -20.83
CA LYS A 249 2.78 4.20 -21.01
C LYS A 249 3.80 4.26 -22.13
N LYS A 250 3.62 5.19 -23.08
CA LYS A 250 4.56 5.42 -24.19
C LYS A 250 6.01 5.60 -23.72
N SER A 251 6.21 6.32 -22.61
CA SER A 251 7.54 6.52 -22.00
C SER A 251 8.16 5.21 -21.51
N ASN A 252 7.37 4.32 -20.92
CA ASN A 252 7.82 3.05 -20.37
C ASN A 252 8.19 2.08 -21.50
N ILE A 253 7.33 1.99 -22.51
CA ILE A 253 7.54 1.17 -23.72
C ILE A 253 8.84 1.61 -24.41
N ARG A 254 9.02 2.92 -24.65
CA ARG A 254 10.24 3.47 -25.26
C ARG A 254 11.51 3.17 -24.46
N ARG A 255 11.40 3.15 -23.12
CA ARG A 255 12.51 2.82 -22.21
C ARG A 255 12.70 1.31 -22.00
N GLY A 256 11.81 0.47 -22.53
CA GLY A 256 11.80 -0.97 -22.30
C GLY A 256 11.47 -1.38 -20.87
N LEU A 257 10.84 -0.51 -20.07
CA LEU A 257 10.58 -0.77 -18.65
C LEU A 257 9.59 -1.92 -18.47
N LYS A 258 9.91 -2.82 -17.53
CA LYS A 258 9.08 -4.00 -17.20
C LYS A 258 8.97 -4.18 -15.69
N TRP A 259 7.76 -4.29 -15.16
CA TRP A 259 7.56 -4.45 -13.72
C TRP A 259 7.78 -5.90 -13.29
N LYS A 260 8.52 -6.12 -12.21
CA LYS A 260 8.65 -7.42 -11.54
C LYS A 260 7.83 -7.34 -10.25
N GLU A 261 6.81 -8.18 -10.18
CA GLU A 261 5.80 -8.16 -9.12
C GLU A 261 5.83 -9.49 -8.37
N LEU A 262 5.15 -9.53 -7.22
CA LEU A 262 4.92 -10.75 -6.46
C LEU A 262 3.46 -10.77 -5.98
N ILE A 263 2.77 -11.86 -6.27
CA ILE A 263 1.42 -12.16 -5.77
C ILE A 263 1.50 -13.39 -4.87
N VAL A 264 0.66 -13.43 -3.85
CA VAL A 264 0.35 -14.64 -3.09
C VAL A 264 -1.07 -15.09 -3.39
N ARG A 265 -1.23 -16.38 -3.71
CA ARG A 265 -2.53 -17.08 -3.72
C ARG A 265 -2.76 -17.69 -2.35
N LEU A 266 -3.96 -17.51 -1.81
CA LEU A 266 -4.32 -17.87 -0.45
C LEU A 266 -5.58 -18.75 -0.43
N GLU A 267 -5.53 -19.76 0.43
CA GLU A 267 -6.64 -20.65 0.76
C GLU A 267 -6.72 -20.80 2.28
N GLY A 268 -7.93 -21.11 2.76
CA GLY A 268 -8.21 -21.30 4.18
C GLY A 268 -8.83 -20.05 4.84
N PRO A 269 -8.89 -20.03 6.18
CA PRO A 269 -9.62 -19.01 6.95
C PRO A 269 -9.22 -17.56 6.64
N ILE A 270 -7.96 -17.32 6.23
CA ILE A 270 -7.43 -15.99 5.90
C ILE A 270 -8.20 -15.28 4.78
N VAL A 271 -8.86 -16.05 3.90
CA VAL A 271 -9.66 -15.49 2.80
C VAL A 271 -10.84 -14.67 3.32
N ALA A 272 -11.40 -15.01 4.48
CA ALA A 272 -12.47 -14.24 5.11
C ALA A 272 -12.00 -12.82 5.48
N GLY A 273 -10.77 -12.67 5.98
CA GLY A 273 -10.19 -11.37 6.31
C GLY A 273 -10.01 -10.48 5.09
N LEU A 274 -9.53 -11.04 3.97
CA LEU A 274 -9.42 -10.31 2.70
C LEU A 274 -10.79 -9.96 2.11
N ASN A 275 -11.77 -10.86 2.20
CA ASN A 275 -13.12 -10.57 1.75
C ASN A 275 -13.77 -9.46 2.59
N ALA A 276 -13.53 -9.43 3.91
CA ALA A 276 -14.03 -8.37 4.78
C ALA A 276 -13.46 -6.98 4.40
N ILE A 277 -12.21 -6.91 3.95
CA ILE A 277 -11.64 -5.66 3.39
C ILE A 277 -12.43 -5.23 2.14
N PHE A 278 -12.63 -6.13 1.19
CA PHE A 278 -13.42 -5.82 -0.01
C PHE A 278 -14.83 -5.33 0.34
N ILE A 279 -15.52 -6.03 1.25
CA ILE A 279 -16.87 -5.66 1.71
C ILE A 279 -16.87 -4.27 2.33
N THR A 280 -15.84 -3.92 3.11
CA THR A 280 -15.68 -2.58 3.71
C THR A 280 -15.57 -1.49 2.65
N ASP A 281 -14.75 -1.72 1.63
CA ASP A 281 -14.54 -0.75 0.56
C ASP A 281 -15.76 -0.67 -0.35
N TRP A 282 -16.42 -1.79 -0.65
CA TRP A 282 -17.70 -1.82 -1.37
C TRP A 282 -18.75 -1.01 -0.62
N TYR A 283 -18.92 -1.25 0.68
CA TYR A 283 -19.86 -0.53 1.53
C TYR A 283 -19.53 0.97 1.60
N SER A 284 -18.24 1.32 1.60
CA SER A 284 -17.78 2.72 1.58
C SER A 284 -18.15 3.45 0.30
N GLU A 285 -18.22 2.75 -0.85
CA GLU A 285 -18.55 3.34 -2.15
C GLU A 285 -20.04 3.24 -2.53
N THR A 286 -20.78 2.29 -1.97
CA THR A 286 -22.16 1.97 -2.40
C THR A 286 -23.24 2.14 -1.34
N ASP A 287 -22.87 2.21 -0.05
CA ASP A 287 -23.81 2.06 1.08
C ASP A 287 -24.52 0.67 1.13
N GLU A 288 -24.08 -0.32 0.34
CA GLU A 288 -24.56 -1.70 0.36
C GLU A 288 -23.62 -2.57 1.22
N LEU A 289 -24.14 -3.13 2.32
CA LEU A 289 -23.39 -4.05 3.16
C LEU A 289 -23.67 -5.51 2.78
N LEU A 290 -22.63 -6.23 2.34
CA LEU A 290 -22.70 -7.59 1.81
C LEU A 290 -22.71 -8.67 2.91
N ARG A 291 -23.72 -8.65 3.80
CA ARG A 291 -23.79 -9.52 4.99
C ARG A 291 -23.84 -11.03 4.70
N ARG A 292 -24.27 -11.44 3.51
CA ARG A 292 -24.48 -12.87 3.15
C ARG A 292 -23.23 -13.55 2.58
N GLU A 293 -22.14 -12.81 2.42
CA GLU A 293 -20.93 -13.28 1.73
C GLU A 293 -19.76 -13.50 2.72
N THR A 294 -20.03 -13.45 4.02
CA THR A 294 -19.12 -13.84 5.10
C THR A 294 -19.33 -15.33 5.40
N GLU A 295 -18.43 -16.18 4.91
CA GLU A 295 -18.47 -17.61 5.21
C GLU A 295 -17.97 -17.87 6.64
N PRO A 296 -18.61 -18.77 7.41
CA PRO A 296 -18.06 -19.24 8.67
C PRO A 296 -16.76 -20.00 8.41
N ILE A 297 -15.76 -19.74 9.26
CA ILE A 297 -14.46 -20.41 9.20
C ILE A 297 -14.66 -21.89 9.59
N THR A 298 -14.25 -22.81 8.72
CA THR A 298 -14.37 -24.26 8.93
C THR A 298 -13.44 -24.77 10.03
N ASP A 299 -13.78 -25.92 10.61
CA ASP A 299 -13.17 -26.44 11.85
C ASP A 299 -11.89 -27.29 11.66
N GLU A 300 -11.52 -27.68 10.44
CA GLU A 300 -10.35 -28.53 10.20
C GLU A 300 -9.10 -27.68 9.94
N ILE A 301 -8.14 -27.76 10.86
CA ILE A 301 -6.80 -27.14 10.77
C ILE A 301 -5.77 -28.27 10.70
N ASP A 302 -5.08 -28.39 9.57
CA ASP A 302 -3.92 -29.27 9.43
C ASP A 302 -2.71 -28.60 10.13
N ALA A 303 -1.93 -29.41 10.86
CA ALA A 303 -0.75 -28.97 11.59
C ALA A 303 0.36 -28.39 10.69
N ASN A 304 0.32 -28.70 9.38
CA ASN A 304 1.27 -28.19 8.40
C ASN A 304 0.86 -26.84 7.78
N GLU A 305 -0.25 -26.26 8.24
CA GLU A 305 -0.82 -25.04 7.69
C GLU A 305 -0.25 -23.78 8.36
N LEU A 306 -0.24 -22.68 7.60
CA LEU A 306 0.40 -21.43 7.96
C LEU A 306 -0.48 -20.59 8.89
N ASP A 307 0.16 -19.90 9.83
CA ASP A 307 -0.47 -18.84 10.61
C ASP A 307 -0.37 -17.53 9.84
N ALA A 308 -1.50 -16.87 9.59
CA ALA A 308 -1.55 -15.67 8.77
C ALA A 308 -2.45 -14.60 9.37
N GLN A 309 -2.03 -13.35 9.26
CA GLN A 309 -2.79 -12.18 9.71
C GLN A 309 -2.84 -11.17 8.58
N VAL A 310 -4.06 -10.80 8.19
CA VAL A 310 -4.29 -9.69 7.26
C VAL A 310 -4.09 -8.39 8.03
N VAL A 311 -3.35 -7.45 7.45
CA VAL A 311 -3.03 -6.16 8.05
C VAL A 311 -3.47 -5.05 7.10
N PRO A 312 -4.72 -4.58 7.21
CA PRO A 312 -5.19 -3.45 6.44
C PRO A 312 -4.60 -2.15 7.01
N SER A 313 -4.27 -1.19 6.15
CA SER A 313 -3.78 0.11 6.60
C SER A 313 -4.31 1.27 5.76
N GLY A 314 -4.05 2.48 6.23
CA GLY A 314 -4.36 3.73 5.55
C GLY A 314 -5.12 4.73 6.43
N PRO A 315 -5.62 5.83 5.86
CA PRO A 315 -6.22 6.95 6.60
C PRO A 315 -7.54 6.63 7.33
N GLY A 316 -8.08 5.43 7.13
CA GLY A 316 -9.20 4.88 7.90
C GLY A 316 -8.79 4.27 9.26
N PHE A 317 -7.52 3.94 9.45
CA PHE A 317 -6.99 3.33 10.66
C PHE A 317 -6.22 4.34 11.51
N ALA A 318 -6.16 4.09 12.82
CA ALA A 318 -5.44 4.95 13.76
C ALA A 318 -3.94 4.64 13.79
N GLY A 319 -3.13 5.66 14.07
CA GLY A 319 -1.77 5.48 14.58
C GLY A 319 -0.71 4.95 13.61
N GLU A 320 -0.88 5.12 12.29
CA GLU A 320 0.09 4.65 11.28
C GLU A 320 0.38 3.14 11.45
N ASN A 321 -0.69 2.34 11.52
CA ASN A 321 -0.64 0.94 11.95
C ASN A 321 0.37 0.06 11.17
N ASN A 322 0.47 0.24 9.85
CA ASN A 322 1.46 -0.49 9.04
C ASN A 322 2.91 -0.10 9.37
N LEU A 323 3.19 1.17 9.67
CA LEU A 323 4.52 1.59 10.12
C LEU A 323 4.86 0.94 11.47
N ARG A 324 3.90 0.88 12.41
CA ARG A 324 4.10 0.26 13.71
C ARG A 324 4.40 -1.23 13.62
N LEU A 325 3.71 -1.96 12.73
CA LEU A 325 4.02 -3.36 12.44
C LEU A 325 5.47 -3.53 11.96
N PHE A 326 5.86 -2.74 10.95
CA PHE A 326 7.20 -2.84 10.37
C PHE A 326 8.27 -2.53 11.43
N LEU A 327 8.08 -1.48 12.23
CA LEU A 327 9.00 -1.14 13.32
C LEU A 327 9.10 -2.26 14.36
N ALA A 328 7.99 -2.81 14.82
CA ALA A 328 7.98 -3.89 15.80
C ALA A 328 8.79 -5.09 15.30
N LEU A 329 8.56 -5.51 14.06
CA LEU A 329 9.27 -6.63 13.44
C LEU A 329 10.78 -6.36 13.27
N LEU A 330 11.18 -5.15 12.87
CA LEU A 330 12.59 -4.77 12.78
C LEU A 330 13.30 -4.74 14.14
N TYR A 331 12.60 -4.35 15.21
CA TYR A 331 13.16 -4.38 16.56
C TYR A 331 13.31 -5.80 17.11
N TYR A 332 12.47 -6.74 16.68
CA TYR A 332 12.53 -8.13 17.13
C TYR A 332 13.47 -9.04 16.34
N ALA A 333 13.96 -8.62 15.16
CA ALA A 333 14.91 -9.40 14.37
C ALA A 333 16.18 -9.77 15.16
N GLN A 334 16.57 -11.04 15.09
CA GLN A 334 17.68 -11.66 15.81
C GLN A 334 18.87 -12.05 14.93
N GLU A 335 18.67 -12.29 13.64
CA GLU A 335 19.70 -12.78 12.73
C GLU A 335 19.76 -12.01 11.41
N ARG A 336 18.61 -11.88 10.73
CA ARG A 336 18.54 -11.30 9.39
C ARG A 336 17.24 -10.57 9.08
N ILE A 337 17.36 -9.49 8.33
CA ILE A 337 16.26 -8.72 7.77
C ILE A 337 16.48 -8.63 6.26
N VAL A 338 15.48 -9.00 5.48
CA VAL A 338 15.46 -8.74 4.03
C VAL A 338 14.27 -7.86 3.70
N ILE A 339 14.52 -6.78 2.98
CA ILE A 339 13.52 -5.78 2.60
C ILE A 339 13.52 -5.65 1.08
N THR A 340 12.35 -5.72 0.46
CA THR A 340 12.15 -5.38 -0.95
C THR A 340 11.06 -4.33 -1.07
N SER A 341 11.40 -3.16 -1.61
CA SER A 341 10.44 -2.08 -1.87
C SER A 341 10.84 -1.29 -3.12
N PRO A 342 9.91 -1.03 -4.07
CA PRO A 342 10.21 -0.18 -5.24
C PRO A 342 10.52 1.26 -4.85
N TYR A 343 9.91 1.73 -3.77
CA TYR A 343 10.02 3.06 -3.23
C TYR A 343 10.37 2.92 -1.75
N PHE A 344 11.65 3.04 -1.45
CA PHE A 344 12.20 3.00 -0.10
C PHE A 344 12.56 4.41 0.33
N VAL A 345 11.58 5.09 0.92
CA VAL A 345 11.70 6.47 1.41
C VAL A 345 11.28 6.45 2.88
N PRO A 346 12.11 5.84 3.75
CA PRO A 346 11.74 5.57 5.14
C PRO A 346 11.55 6.87 5.92
N ASP A 347 10.67 6.83 6.92
CA ASP A 347 10.63 7.86 7.94
C ASP A 347 11.83 7.74 8.90
N GLU A 348 12.00 8.73 9.77
CA GLU A 348 13.12 8.75 10.73
C GLU A 348 13.10 7.53 11.65
N SER A 349 11.90 7.09 12.08
CA SER A 349 11.72 5.92 12.94
C SER A 349 12.20 4.64 12.25
N MET A 350 11.83 4.46 10.99
CA MET A 350 12.20 3.30 10.17
C MET A 350 13.70 3.27 9.88
N LEU A 351 14.26 4.42 9.49
CA LEU A 351 15.70 4.56 9.28
C LEU A 351 16.48 4.22 10.57
N MET A 352 16.00 4.73 11.72
CA MET A 352 16.59 4.44 13.02
C MET A 352 16.49 2.95 13.37
N ALA A 353 15.33 2.31 13.15
CA ALA A 353 15.14 0.88 13.42
C ALA A 353 16.09 0.00 12.59
N ILE A 354 16.21 0.30 11.29
CA ILE A 354 17.08 -0.45 10.36
C ILE A 354 18.56 -0.28 10.73
N THR A 355 19.00 0.96 10.93
CA THR A 355 20.40 1.23 11.30
C THR A 355 20.73 0.64 12.67
N SER A 356 19.80 0.71 13.63
CA SER A 356 19.95 0.07 14.94
C SER A 356 20.05 -1.46 14.83
N ALA A 357 19.28 -2.09 13.94
CA ALA A 357 19.39 -3.53 13.70
C ALA A 357 20.80 -3.90 13.23
N VAL A 358 21.37 -3.14 12.29
CA VAL A 358 22.77 -3.38 11.87
C VAL A 358 23.76 -3.20 13.02
N GLN A 359 23.57 -2.17 13.88
CA GLN A 359 24.40 -1.97 15.07
C GLN A 359 24.27 -3.09 16.11
N ARG A 360 23.14 -3.80 16.14
CA ARG A 360 22.97 -5.03 16.94
C ARG A 360 23.68 -6.26 16.34
N GLY A 361 24.29 -6.12 15.16
CA GLY A 361 24.91 -7.23 14.42
C GLY A 361 23.94 -7.98 13.48
N ILE A 362 22.74 -7.46 13.27
CA ILE A 362 21.76 -8.07 12.37
C ILE A 362 22.14 -7.80 10.92
N ARG A 363 22.13 -8.85 10.09
CA ARG A 363 22.35 -8.70 8.66
C ARG A 363 21.12 -8.06 8.02
N VAL A 364 21.29 -6.94 7.31
CA VAL A 364 20.20 -6.29 6.58
C VAL A 364 20.50 -6.22 5.09
N ASP A 365 19.64 -6.83 4.27
CA ASP A 365 19.66 -6.74 2.82
C ASP A 365 18.46 -5.92 2.32
N LEU A 366 18.70 -4.88 1.51
CA LEU A 366 17.69 -4.02 0.89
C LEU A 366 17.73 -4.18 -0.63
N PHE A 367 16.64 -4.67 -1.21
CA PHE A 367 16.44 -4.80 -2.65
C PHE A 367 15.64 -3.62 -3.21
N VAL A 368 16.23 -2.98 -4.22
CA VAL A 368 15.72 -1.78 -4.89
C VAL A 368 16.03 -1.86 -6.40
N SER A 369 15.37 -1.05 -7.22
CA SER A 369 15.62 -1.06 -8.67
C SER A 369 16.87 -0.24 -9.04
N GLU A 370 17.66 -0.71 -10.02
CA GLU A 370 18.76 0.05 -10.62
C GLU A 370 18.29 1.32 -11.37
N ILE A 371 17.04 1.30 -11.82
CA ILE A 371 16.41 2.41 -12.55
C ILE A 371 15.03 2.73 -11.97
N GLY A 372 14.64 4.01 -11.99
CA GLY A 372 13.32 4.46 -11.55
C GLY A 372 12.32 4.64 -12.68
N ASP A 373 11.05 4.35 -12.43
CA ASP A 373 9.92 4.75 -13.27
C ASP A 373 9.50 6.21 -13.02
N GLN A 374 9.66 6.69 -11.77
CA GLN A 374 9.38 8.05 -11.32
C GLN A 374 10.66 8.73 -10.82
N ALA A 375 11.14 9.74 -11.57
CA ALA A 375 12.42 10.39 -11.29
C ALA A 375 12.49 10.99 -9.88
N LEU A 376 11.45 11.71 -9.44
CA LEU A 376 11.45 12.36 -8.13
C LEU A 376 11.53 11.33 -6.99
N VAL A 377 10.76 10.25 -7.07
CA VAL A 377 10.74 9.20 -6.04
C VAL A 377 12.06 8.42 -6.03
N TYR A 378 12.60 8.13 -7.22
CA TYR A 378 13.90 7.46 -7.37
C TYR A 378 15.04 8.27 -6.72
N HIS A 379 15.09 9.58 -6.96
CA HIS A 379 16.07 10.47 -6.35
C HIS A 379 15.84 10.65 -4.84
N ALA A 380 14.59 10.70 -4.39
CA ALA A 380 14.28 10.79 -2.95
C ALA A 380 14.75 9.54 -2.19
N GLN A 381 14.51 8.34 -2.72
CA GLN A 381 15.02 7.08 -2.16
C GLN A 381 16.55 7.05 -2.08
N ARG A 382 17.21 7.43 -3.18
CA ARG A 382 18.67 7.50 -3.28
C ARG A 382 19.32 8.38 -2.22
N SER A 383 18.63 9.43 -1.77
CA SER A 383 19.13 10.31 -0.70
C SER A 383 19.38 9.62 0.65
N TYR A 384 18.82 8.42 0.86
CA TYR A 384 19.01 7.62 2.08
C TYR A 384 20.15 6.60 1.97
N TYR A 385 20.66 6.33 0.76
CA TYR A 385 21.61 5.23 0.53
C TYR A 385 22.93 5.44 1.27
N GLU A 386 23.44 6.66 1.35
CA GLU A 386 24.70 6.92 2.07
C GLU A 386 24.58 6.51 3.55
N ALA A 387 23.51 6.94 4.22
CA ALA A 387 23.28 6.63 5.62
C ALA A 387 23.15 5.11 5.86
N LEU A 388 22.45 4.42 4.96
CA LEU A 388 22.25 2.97 5.04
C LEU A 388 23.55 2.20 4.79
N LEU A 389 24.30 2.56 3.74
CA LEU A 389 25.58 1.94 3.39
C LEU A 389 26.62 2.15 4.50
N ARG A 390 26.71 3.36 5.06
CA ARG A 390 27.59 3.65 6.21
C ARG A 390 27.20 2.87 7.46
N ALA A 391 25.91 2.64 7.68
CA ALA A 391 25.44 1.83 8.80
C ALA A 391 25.75 0.34 8.62
N GLY A 392 25.99 -0.13 7.39
CA GLY A 392 26.30 -1.52 7.06
C GLY A 392 25.16 -2.29 6.38
N VAL A 393 24.11 -1.61 5.91
CA VAL A 393 23.05 -2.22 5.10
C VAL A 393 23.61 -2.60 3.72
N ARG A 394 23.32 -3.83 3.26
CA ARG A 394 23.64 -4.28 1.91
C ARG A 394 22.55 -3.88 0.94
N ILE A 395 22.87 -3.04 -0.04
CA ILE A 395 21.91 -2.57 -1.04
C ILE A 395 22.11 -3.35 -2.34
N TRP A 396 21.06 -4.04 -2.78
CA TRP A 396 21.02 -4.82 -4.02
C TRP A 396 20.19 -4.08 -5.07
N MET A 397 20.82 -3.73 -6.18
CA MET A 397 20.21 -2.99 -7.29
C MET A 397 19.76 -3.98 -8.37
N TYR A 398 18.45 -4.24 -8.45
CA TYR A 398 17.83 -5.14 -9.41
C TYR A 398 17.99 -4.59 -10.83
N LYS A 399 18.47 -5.46 -11.74
CA LYS A 399 18.96 -5.06 -13.08
C LYS A 399 17.93 -4.29 -13.92
N ALA A 400 18.41 -3.24 -14.59
CA ALA A 400 17.66 -2.61 -15.67
C ALA A 400 17.38 -3.61 -16.83
N PRO A 401 16.28 -3.46 -17.59
CA PRO A 401 15.27 -2.40 -17.53
C PRO A 401 14.08 -2.73 -16.60
N TYR A 402 14.26 -3.65 -15.65
CA TYR A 402 13.17 -4.04 -14.77
C TYR A 402 12.97 -3.05 -13.61
N ILE A 403 11.71 -2.81 -13.27
CA ILE A 403 11.31 -2.12 -12.04
C ILE A 403 10.89 -3.21 -11.06
N LEU A 404 11.72 -3.46 -10.03
CA LEU A 404 11.38 -4.34 -8.93
C LEU A 404 10.30 -3.68 -8.09
N HIS A 405 9.06 -4.13 -8.26
CA HIS A 405 7.87 -3.56 -7.66
C HIS A 405 7.20 -4.51 -6.66
N ALA A 406 7.82 -5.66 -6.38
CA ALA A 406 7.47 -6.50 -5.23
C ALA A 406 7.63 -5.72 -3.91
N LYS A 407 6.77 -6.02 -2.94
CA LYS A 407 6.72 -5.36 -1.64
C LYS A 407 6.59 -6.43 -0.57
N HIS A 408 7.73 -6.79 -0.02
CA HIS A 408 7.79 -7.76 1.05
C HIS A 408 8.99 -7.48 1.93
N PHE A 409 8.92 -8.00 3.14
CA PHE A 409 10.08 -8.12 3.99
C PHE A 409 9.95 -9.39 4.82
N THR A 410 11.08 -9.86 5.31
CA THR A 410 11.18 -11.09 6.10
C THR A 410 12.07 -10.83 7.30
N ILE A 411 11.72 -11.45 8.41
CA ILE A 411 12.48 -11.41 9.66
C ILE A 411 12.91 -12.82 9.98
N ASP A 412 14.22 -13.01 10.09
CA ASP A 412 14.87 -14.26 10.44
C ASP A 412 14.32 -15.41 9.59
N ASP A 413 14.00 -16.54 10.19
CA ASP A 413 13.38 -17.67 9.51
C ASP A 413 11.92 -17.91 9.93
N ASP A 414 11.34 -16.92 10.62
CA ASP A 414 10.08 -17.06 11.34
C ASP A 414 8.90 -16.39 10.61
N VAL A 415 9.10 -15.18 10.11
CA VAL A 415 8.00 -14.31 9.62
C VAL A 415 8.34 -13.68 8.28
N ALA A 416 7.37 -13.71 7.37
CA ALA A 416 7.37 -12.95 6.14
C ALA A 416 6.14 -12.03 6.09
N VAL A 417 6.30 -10.85 5.51
CA VAL A 417 5.20 -9.94 5.21
C VAL A 417 5.22 -9.61 3.72
N ILE A 418 4.07 -9.75 3.05
CA ILE A 418 3.89 -9.44 1.62
C ILE A 418 2.64 -8.60 1.43
N GLY A 419 2.64 -7.63 0.50
CA GLY A 419 1.44 -6.86 0.23
C GLY A 419 1.55 -5.78 -0.82
N SER A 420 0.69 -4.77 -0.67
CA SER A 420 0.63 -3.61 -1.57
C SER A 420 1.40 -2.40 -1.04
N SER A 421 1.78 -2.40 0.24
CA SER A 421 2.33 -1.27 0.96
C SER A 421 3.82 -1.05 0.68
N ASN A 422 4.20 0.15 0.25
CA ASN A 422 5.60 0.56 0.16
C ASN A 422 6.16 0.90 1.54
N MET A 423 7.48 0.99 1.63
CA MET A 423 8.17 1.56 2.79
C MET A 423 8.39 3.07 2.60
N ASP A 424 7.29 3.81 2.50
CA ASP A 424 7.27 5.28 2.34
C ASP A 424 6.10 5.94 3.09
N MET A 425 6.21 7.25 3.30
CA MET A 425 5.19 8.02 4.04
C MET A 425 3.81 7.96 3.40
N ARG A 426 3.73 7.84 2.07
CA ARG A 426 2.45 7.78 1.35
C ARG A 426 1.70 6.50 1.69
N SER A 427 2.38 5.36 1.68
CA SER A 427 1.80 4.07 2.09
C SER A 427 1.53 4.00 3.60
N PHE A 428 2.25 4.76 4.42
CA PHE A 428 1.98 4.81 5.88
C PHE A 428 0.81 5.72 6.27
N GLN A 429 0.53 6.79 5.54
CA GLN A 429 -0.46 7.80 5.95
C GLN A 429 -1.62 8.03 4.96
N LEU A 430 -1.36 7.98 3.65
CA LEU A 430 -2.28 8.50 2.63
C LEU A 430 -2.99 7.40 1.85
N ASN A 431 -2.29 6.32 1.52
CA ASN A 431 -2.85 5.21 0.75
C ASN A 431 -3.54 4.22 1.67
N MET A 432 -4.66 3.68 1.20
CA MET A 432 -5.21 2.45 1.76
C MET A 432 -4.43 1.28 1.16
N GLU A 433 -3.89 0.42 2.02
CA GLU A 433 -3.04 -0.71 1.63
C GLU A 433 -3.53 -1.98 2.33
N VAL A 434 -3.00 -3.13 1.90
CA VAL A 434 -3.17 -4.42 2.56
C VAL A 434 -1.84 -5.16 2.56
N SER A 435 -1.45 -5.65 3.72
CA SER A 435 -0.31 -6.54 3.93
C SER A 435 -0.78 -7.85 4.54
N LEU A 436 -0.03 -8.91 4.33
CA LEU A 436 -0.22 -10.23 4.93
C LEU A 436 1.02 -10.57 5.72
N MET A 437 0.89 -10.71 7.04
CA MET A 437 1.93 -11.29 7.88
C MET A 437 1.71 -12.80 7.94
N VAL A 438 2.73 -13.57 7.57
CA VAL A 438 2.70 -15.03 7.58
C VAL A 438 3.82 -15.53 8.47
N ARG A 439 3.46 -16.37 9.43
CA ARG A 439 4.40 -17.14 10.24
C ARG A 439 4.35 -18.58 9.77
N GLY A 440 5.52 -19.08 9.37
CA GLY A 440 5.65 -20.46 8.90
C GLY A 440 6.91 -20.64 8.07
N ARG A 441 7.76 -21.58 8.50
CA ARG A 441 9.07 -21.83 7.91
C ARG A 441 8.98 -22.12 6.41
N SER A 442 8.01 -22.92 5.98
CA SER A 442 7.79 -23.29 4.58
C SER A 442 7.56 -22.06 3.68
N PHE A 443 6.76 -21.10 4.13
CA PHE A 443 6.50 -19.87 3.40
C PHE A 443 7.70 -18.92 3.42
N VAL A 444 8.40 -18.81 4.54
CA VAL A 444 9.64 -18.02 4.62
C VAL A 444 10.68 -18.60 3.67
N ASP A 445 10.87 -19.92 3.63
CA ASP A 445 11.79 -20.57 2.70
C ASP A 445 11.40 -20.36 1.22
N GLU A 446 10.11 -20.30 0.90
CA GLU A 446 9.64 -19.92 -0.45
C GLU A 446 9.99 -18.47 -0.78
N MET A 447 9.79 -17.55 0.18
CA MET A 447 10.18 -16.14 0.03
C MET A 447 11.70 -15.98 -0.14
N ARG A 448 12.50 -16.79 0.56
CA ARG A 448 13.97 -16.80 0.41
C ARG A 448 14.39 -17.18 -1.00
N LYS A 449 13.72 -18.15 -1.63
CA LYS A 449 13.98 -18.50 -3.04
C LYS A 449 13.69 -17.33 -3.98
N VAL A 450 12.62 -16.58 -3.72
CA VAL A 450 12.30 -15.36 -4.48
C VAL A 450 13.40 -14.31 -4.33
N GLU A 451 13.85 -14.06 -3.11
CA GLU A 451 14.91 -13.10 -2.79
C GLU A 451 16.28 -13.52 -3.33
N ASP A 452 16.60 -14.81 -3.31
CA ASP A 452 17.83 -15.35 -3.90
C ASP A 452 17.83 -15.14 -5.42
N GLY A 453 16.68 -15.34 -6.06
CA GLY A 453 16.47 -14.99 -7.46
C GLY A 453 16.67 -13.49 -7.71
N TYR A 454 16.16 -12.62 -6.83
CA TYR A 454 16.42 -11.18 -6.92
C TYR A 454 17.90 -10.85 -6.77
N ARG A 455 18.61 -11.51 -5.87
CA ARG A 455 20.04 -11.31 -5.65
C ARG A 455 20.87 -11.72 -6.86
N GLN A 456 20.54 -12.84 -7.51
CA GLN A 456 21.20 -13.28 -8.73
C GLN A 456 21.02 -12.28 -9.89
N ASP A 457 19.86 -11.61 -9.93
CA ASP A 457 19.53 -10.57 -10.91
C ASP A 457 19.90 -9.15 -10.47
N SER A 458 20.66 -9.02 -9.38
CA SER A 458 21.06 -7.72 -8.82
C SER A 458 22.57 -7.59 -8.75
N ARG A 459 23.04 -6.34 -8.78
CA ARG A 459 24.40 -6.00 -8.35
C ARG A 459 24.38 -5.39 -6.96
N GLU A 460 25.41 -5.62 -6.15
CA GLU A 460 25.57 -4.93 -4.88
C GLU A 460 26.05 -3.49 -5.14
N LEU A 461 25.42 -2.50 -4.50
CA LEU A 461 25.89 -1.12 -4.48
C LEU A 461 26.83 -0.94 -3.29
N THR A 462 28.07 -0.55 -3.55
CA THR A 462 29.08 -0.35 -2.50
C THR A 462 29.14 1.11 -2.05
N LEU A 463 29.60 1.33 -0.80
CA LEU A 463 29.85 2.68 -0.29
C LEU A 463 30.88 3.43 -1.17
N ASP A 464 31.94 2.75 -1.61
CA ASP A 464 32.97 3.35 -2.45
C ASP A 464 32.45 3.79 -3.82
N GLU A 465 31.53 3.03 -4.43
CA GLU A 465 30.82 3.44 -5.63
C GLU A 465 29.94 4.66 -5.34
N TRP A 466 29.21 4.64 -4.23
CA TRP A 466 28.29 5.71 -3.85
C TRP A 466 28.99 7.05 -3.61
N MET A 467 30.17 7.04 -2.98
CA MET A 467 30.94 8.26 -2.70
C MET A 467 31.54 8.90 -3.97
N LYS A 468 31.56 8.19 -5.10
CA LYS A 468 32.07 8.69 -6.40
C LYS A 468 30.97 9.30 -7.28
N GLN A 469 29.74 9.42 -6.77
CA GLN A 469 28.63 9.98 -7.55
C GLN A 469 28.89 11.44 -7.95
N PRO A 470 28.50 11.85 -9.16
CA PRO A 470 28.71 13.21 -9.62
C PRO A 470 27.84 14.20 -8.82
N LEU A 471 28.37 15.39 -8.54
CA LEU A 471 27.71 16.42 -7.73
C LEU A 471 26.27 16.72 -8.18
N ARG A 472 26.00 16.71 -9.50
CA ARG A 472 24.66 16.89 -10.06
C ARG A 472 23.65 15.86 -9.53
N SER A 473 24.07 14.61 -9.35
CA SER A 473 23.21 13.57 -8.80
C SER A 473 22.91 13.86 -7.34
N THR A 474 23.94 14.14 -6.54
CA THR A 474 23.82 14.41 -5.11
C THR A 474 22.90 15.61 -4.85
N VAL A 475 23.00 16.67 -5.66
CA VAL A 475 22.10 17.83 -5.57
C VAL A 475 20.66 17.43 -5.88
N LEU A 476 20.42 16.65 -6.94
CA LEU A 476 19.07 16.18 -7.28
C LEU A 476 18.49 15.26 -6.21
N ASP A 477 19.28 14.34 -5.67
CA ASP A 477 18.89 13.41 -4.60
C ASP A 477 18.47 14.21 -3.34
N ASN A 478 19.26 15.21 -2.93
CA ASN A 478 18.96 16.06 -1.78
C ASN A 478 17.74 16.96 -1.99
N LEU A 479 17.56 17.54 -3.18
CA LEU A 479 16.37 18.32 -3.51
C LEU A 479 15.12 17.44 -3.52
N ALA A 480 15.22 16.23 -4.08
CA ALA A 480 14.12 15.27 -4.09
C ALA A 480 13.72 14.83 -2.68
N ARG A 481 14.68 14.68 -1.76
CA ARG A 481 14.43 14.40 -0.34
C ARG A 481 13.50 15.43 0.31
N LEU A 482 13.60 16.71 -0.02
CA LEU A 482 12.70 17.74 0.54
C LEU A 482 11.24 17.52 0.13
N THR A 483 11.00 16.84 -1.00
CA THR A 483 9.65 16.52 -1.43
C THR A 483 9.04 15.34 -0.65
N SER A 484 9.84 14.50 0.02
CA SER A 484 9.30 13.40 0.83
C SER A 484 8.52 13.89 2.05
N ALA A 485 8.87 15.06 2.59
CA ALA A 485 8.13 15.71 3.67
C ALA A 485 6.78 16.31 3.24
N LEU A 486 6.60 16.50 1.92
CA LEU A 486 5.39 17.04 1.29
C LEU A 486 4.50 15.95 0.67
N GLN A 487 4.99 14.71 0.60
CA GLN A 487 4.37 13.61 -0.16
C GLN A 487 3.33 12.82 0.61
#